data_AF-A0A1Z5KAF5-F1
#
_entry.id   AF-A0A1Z5KAF5-F1
#
_cell.length_a   1.000
_cell.length_b   1.000
_cell.length_c   1.000
_cell.angle_alpha   90.00
_cell.angle_beta   90.00
_cell.angle_gamma   90.00
#
_symmetry.space_group_name_H-M   'P 1'
#
loop_
_entity.id
_entity.type
_entity.pdbx_description
1 polymer ?
#
loop_
_entity_poly.entity_id
_entity_poly.type
_entity_poly.pdbx_seq_one_letter_code
_entity_poly.pdbx_strand_id
1 'polypeptide(L)'
;MTAPSMAYAMGARWFHWMTAVPLIGCVGTVLKAQQAPKEDKGKWMFRHKSLGLLTGMIVAPRVAYRIMGRSGYNVIGLPGTSSTESVLAKAGHAFLYVFMTVMPATGIAMGLYGGKGLPFFWTTFAGFEQTNGTIAKNTFQIHKQLGVYGKYMIPVHAGAAVMHATRGQAIFARMNPFRAARG
;
A
#
# COMPACT_ATOMS: atom_id res chain seq x y z
N MET A 1 -29.97 0.97 10.47
CA MET A 1 -28.78 0.10 10.31
C MET A 1 -28.82 -0.45 8.90
N THR A 2 -27.81 -0.22 8.07
CA THR A 2 -27.79 -0.72 6.68
C THR A 2 -27.57 -2.24 6.69
N ALA A 3 -28.33 -2.97 5.85
CA ALA A 3 -28.19 -4.42 5.70
C ALA A 3 -26.73 -4.82 5.36
N PRO A 4 -26.27 -5.99 5.81
CA PRO A 4 -24.91 -6.43 5.55
C PRO A 4 -24.76 -6.73 4.04
N SER A 5 -23.75 -6.13 3.42
CA SER A 5 -23.55 -6.20 1.97
C SER A 5 -22.48 -7.22 1.59
N MET A 6 -22.50 -7.71 0.36
CA MET A 6 -21.43 -8.58 -0.15
C MET A 6 -20.21 -7.78 -0.63
N ALA A 7 -20.38 -6.50 -1.03
CA ALA A 7 -19.34 -5.65 -1.59
C ALA A 7 -18.91 -4.53 -0.64
N TYR A 8 -17.65 -4.10 -0.70
CA TYR A 8 -17.17 -2.98 0.10
C TYR A 8 -17.76 -1.65 -0.39
N ALA A 9 -17.81 -0.65 0.50
CA ALA A 9 -18.20 0.71 0.12
C ALA A 9 -17.40 1.23 -1.09
N MET A 10 -18.04 2.02 -1.95
CA MET A 10 -17.42 2.49 -3.20
C MET A 10 -16.09 3.21 -2.96
N GLY A 11 -16.04 4.10 -1.94
CA GLY A 11 -14.81 4.80 -1.56
C GLY A 11 -13.69 3.84 -1.15
N ALA A 12 -13.99 2.79 -0.39
CA ALA A 12 -12.99 1.79 0.02
C ALA A 12 -12.39 1.05 -1.20
N ARG A 13 -13.22 0.76 -2.21
CA ARG A 13 -12.77 0.11 -3.46
C ARG A 13 -11.84 1.00 -4.27
N TRP A 14 -12.20 2.28 -4.44
CA TRP A 14 -11.32 3.25 -5.10
C TRP A 14 -10.01 3.44 -4.35
N PHE A 15 -10.05 3.68 -3.04
CA PHE A 15 -8.85 3.80 -2.23
C PHE A 15 -7.96 2.56 -2.28
N HIS A 16 -8.55 1.36 -2.32
CA HIS A 16 -7.81 0.12 -2.48
C HIS A 16 -6.98 0.13 -3.76
N TRP A 17 -7.61 0.34 -4.92
CA TRP A 17 -6.92 0.30 -6.22
C TRP A 17 -5.99 1.49 -6.45
N MET A 18 -6.40 2.69 -6.03
CA MET A 18 -5.55 3.89 -6.10
C MET A 18 -4.30 3.75 -5.24
N THR A 19 -4.33 2.96 -4.16
CA THR A 19 -3.12 2.64 -3.38
C THR A 19 -2.34 1.50 -4.04
N ALA A 20 -3.04 0.44 -4.46
CA ALA A 20 -2.40 -0.80 -4.91
C ALA A 20 -1.54 -0.58 -6.17
N VAL A 21 -2.04 0.19 -7.15
CA VAL A 21 -1.34 0.44 -8.41
C VAL A 21 0.02 1.14 -8.21
N PRO A 22 0.10 2.33 -7.57
CA PRO A 22 1.39 2.98 -7.34
C PRO A 22 2.26 2.21 -6.35
N LEU A 23 1.69 1.49 -5.37
CA LEU A 23 2.46 0.65 -4.45
C LEU A 23 3.17 -0.48 -5.17
N ILE A 24 2.48 -1.20 -6.08
CA ILE A 24 3.08 -2.26 -6.90
C ILE A 24 4.16 -1.68 -7.81
N GLY A 25 3.89 -0.54 -8.47
CA GLY A 25 4.90 0.15 -9.28
C GLY A 25 6.12 0.59 -8.46
N CYS A 26 5.91 1.05 -7.23
CA CYS A 26 6.97 1.42 -6.28
C CYS A 26 7.88 0.20 -5.96
N VAL A 27 7.29 -0.96 -5.69
CA VAL A 27 8.02 -2.21 -5.47
C VAL A 27 8.76 -2.64 -6.75
N GLY A 28 8.11 -2.62 -7.90
CA GLY A 28 8.71 -3.00 -9.18
C GLY A 28 9.93 -2.14 -9.54
N THR A 29 9.83 -0.83 -9.32
CA THR A 29 10.92 0.12 -9.61
C THR A 29 12.12 -0.05 -8.67
N VAL A 30 11.93 -0.36 -7.38
CA VAL A 30 13.07 -0.66 -6.49
C VAL A 30 13.71 -2.00 -6.80
N LEU A 31 12.93 -3.04 -7.13
CA LEU A 31 13.48 -4.32 -7.58
C LEU A 31 14.30 -4.15 -8.86
N LYS A 32 13.80 -3.34 -9.80
CA LYS A 32 14.55 -2.98 -11.01
C LYS A 32 15.82 -2.19 -10.67
N ALA A 33 15.75 -1.23 -9.74
CA ALA A 33 16.92 -0.46 -9.29
C ALA A 33 18.00 -1.34 -8.63
N GLN A 34 17.62 -2.43 -7.98
CA GLN A 34 18.55 -3.38 -7.35
C GLN A 34 19.32 -4.21 -8.37
N GLN A 35 18.74 -4.43 -9.55
CA GLN A 35 19.32 -5.23 -10.64
C GLN A 35 19.93 -4.37 -11.76
N ALA A 36 19.68 -3.06 -11.76
CA ALA A 36 20.14 -2.15 -12.80
C ALA A 36 21.64 -1.84 -12.68
N PRO A 37 22.32 -1.54 -13.80
CA PRO A 37 23.64 -0.92 -13.80
C PRO A 37 23.67 0.37 -12.98
N LYS A 38 24.87 0.76 -12.53
CA LYS A 38 25.06 1.90 -11.61
C LYS A 38 24.52 3.21 -12.22
N GLU A 39 24.69 3.42 -13.52
CA GLU A 39 24.20 4.60 -14.25
C GLU A 39 22.68 4.73 -14.27
N ASP A 40 21.94 3.62 -14.24
CA ASP A 40 20.47 3.62 -14.33
C ASP A 40 19.78 3.54 -12.97
N LYS A 41 20.51 3.13 -11.92
CA LYS A 41 19.98 2.99 -10.56
C LYS A 41 19.33 4.28 -10.05
N GLY A 42 19.91 5.44 -10.36
CA GLY A 42 19.36 6.75 -9.99
C GLY A 42 17.97 7.01 -10.59
N LYS A 43 17.79 6.68 -11.88
CA LYS A 43 16.51 6.85 -12.60
C LYS A 43 15.42 5.97 -11.99
N TRP A 44 15.72 4.72 -11.69
CA TRP A 44 14.77 3.81 -11.05
C TRP A 44 14.44 4.21 -9.61
N MET A 45 15.43 4.67 -8.84
CA MET A 45 15.19 5.20 -7.50
C MET A 45 14.36 6.49 -7.49
N PHE A 46 14.51 7.35 -8.50
CA PHE A 46 13.67 8.53 -8.65
C PHE A 46 12.19 8.13 -8.83
N ARG A 47 11.91 7.16 -9.71
CA ARG A 47 10.56 6.62 -9.92
C ARG A 47 10.01 5.93 -8.68
N HIS A 48 10.82 5.14 -7.99
CA HIS A 48 10.46 4.50 -6.72
C HIS A 48 10.01 5.52 -5.68
N LYS A 49 10.81 6.57 -5.46
CA LYS A 49 10.47 7.65 -4.51
C LYS A 49 9.21 8.41 -4.93
N SER A 50 9.03 8.67 -6.22
CA SER A 50 7.84 9.34 -6.75
C SER A 50 6.56 8.53 -6.50
N LEU A 51 6.58 7.24 -6.84
CA LEU A 51 5.46 6.33 -6.61
C LEU A 51 5.21 6.08 -5.13
N GLY A 52 6.27 6.02 -4.32
CA GLY A 52 6.18 5.94 -2.86
C GLY A 52 5.51 7.17 -2.24
N LEU A 53 5.89 8.37 -2.69
CA LEU A 53 5.27 9.61 -2.24
C LEU A 53 3.80 9.70 -2.66
N LEU A 54 3.48 9.36 -3.92
CA LEU A 54 2.09 9.26 -4.39
C LEU A 54 1.27 8.29 -3.54
N THR A 55 1.83 7.11 -3.25
CA THR A 55 1.20 6.12 -2.37
C THR A 55 0.93 6.71 -0.99
N GLY A 56 1.89 7.42 -0.40
CA GLY A 56 1.72 8.11 0.88
C GLY A 56 0.58 9.12 0.88
N MET A 57 0.49 9.95 -0.16
CA MET A 57 -0.59 10.94 -0.32
C MET A 57 -1.99 10.30 -0.43
N ILE A 58 -2.09 9.08 -0.96
CA ILE A 58 -3.35 8.34 -1.09
C ILE A 58 -3.66 7.55 0.19
N VAL A 59 -2.63 7.01 0.86
CA VAL A 59 -2.80 6.24 2.09
C VAL A 59 -3.34 7.10 3.23
N ALA A 60 -2.87 8.35 3.38
CA ALA A 60 -3.36 9.24 4.43
C ALA A 60 -4.90 9.40 4.43
N PRO A 61 -5.56 9.82 3.33
CA PRO A 61 -7.01 9.89 3.25
C PRO A 61 -7.68 8.51 3.30
N ARG A 62 -7.04 7.43 2.81
CA ARG A 62 -7.57 6.06 2.94
C ARG A 62 -7.66 5.63 4.41
N VAL A 63 -6.63 5.89 5.20
CA VAL A 63 -6.59 5.56 6.64
C VAL A 63 -7.61 6.42 7.39
N ALA A 64 -7.69 7.72 7.09
CA ALA A 64 -8.72 8.59 7.64
C ALA A 64 -10.13 8.08 7.31
N TYR A 65 -10.39 7.72 6.05
CA TYR A 65 -11.67 7.17 5.60
C TYR A 65 -12.06 5.89 6.35
N ARG A 66 -11.08 5.04 6.71
CA ARG A 66 -11.30 3.87 7.56
C ARG A 66 -11.62 4.25 9.01
N ILE A 67 -10.84 5.14 9.62
CA ILE A 67 -10.99 5.51 11.04
C ILE A 67 -12.30 6.27 11.27
N MET A 68 -12.74 7.10 10.31
CA MET A 68 -14.00 7.84 10.36
C MET A 68 -15.25 6.96 10.15
N GLY A 69 -15.12 5.63 10.10
CA GLY A 69 -16.23 4.70 9.91
C GLY A 69 -16.88 4.73 8.52
N ARG A 70 -16.42 5.60 7.62
CA ARG A 70 -17.00 5.81 6.27
C ARG A 70 -16.83 4.63 5.34
N SER A 71 -15.97 3.67 5.71
CA SER A 71 -15.68 2.51 4.90
C SER A 71 -16.75 1.42 4.90
N GLY A 72 -17.76 1.49 5.79
CA GLY A 72 -18.85 0.51 5.83
C GLY A 72 -18.35 -0.94 5.83
N TYR A 73 -17.71 -1.38 6.92
CA TYR A 73 -17.16 -2.74 7.03
C TYR A 73 -18.16 -3.80 7.47
N ASN A 74 -19.47 -3.49 7.48
CA ASN A 74 -20.53 -4.49 7.65
C ASN A 74 -20.69 -5.30 6.36
N VAL A 75 -19.61 -5.97 5.95
CA VAL A 75 -19.55 -6.82 4.78
C VAL A 75 -19.61 -8.27 5.26
N ILE A 76 -20.52 -9.05 4.69
CA ILE A 76 -20.66 -10.47 5.03
C ILE A 76 -19.33 -11.17 4.73
N GLY A 77 -18.94 -12.13 5.58
CA GLY A 77 -17.79 -13.00 5.30
C GLY A 77 -17.91 -13.67 3.93
N LEU A 78 -16.77 -13.99 3.31
CA LEU A 78 -16.83 -14.72 2.04
C LEU A 78 -17.39 -16.14 2.30
N PRO A 79 -18.47 -16.57 1.61
CA PRO A 79 -19.02 -17.91 1.83
C PRO A 79 -17.99 -19.00 1.50
N GLY A 80 -17.93 -20.03 2.34
CA GLY A 80 -16.97 -21.13 2.19
C GLY A 80 -15.54 -20.79 2.61
N THR A 81 -15.32 -19.70 3.34
CA THR A 81 -14.03 -19.38 3.98
C THR A 81 -13.94 -20.02 5.35
N SER A 82 -12.84 -20.71 5.65
CA SER A 82 -12.62 -21.33 6.96
C SER A 82 -12.34 -20.30 8.06
N SER A 83 -12.49 -20.69 9.32
CA SER A 83 -12.13 -19.85 10.46
C SER A 83 -10.65 -19.43 10.43
N THR A 84 -9.76 -20.36 10.07
CA THR A 84 -8.32 -20.10 9.91
C THR A 84 -8.04 -19.08 8.82
N GLU A 85 -8.67 -19.20 7.65
CA GLU A 85 -8.52 -18.23 6.55
C GLU A 85 -9.01 -16.83 6.96
N SER A 86 -10.11 -16.76 7.73
CA SER A 86 -10.62 -15.50 8.26
C SER A 86 -9.64 -14.81 9.22
N VAL A 87 -9.00 -15.59 10.12
CA VAL A 87 -7.97 -15.08 11.03
C VAL A 87 -6.75 -14.60 10.26
N LEU A 88 -6.25 -15.39 9.31
CA LEU A 88 -5.11 -15.03 8.47
C LEU A 88 -5.39 -13.79 7.63
N ALA A 89 -6.60 -13.66 7.07
CA ALA A 89 -7.01 -12.46 6.34
C ALA A 89 -6.99 -11.21 7.24
N LYS A 90 -7.48 -11.31 8.48
CA LYS A 90 -7.41 -10.19 9.44
C LYS A 90 -5.98 -9.79 9.77
N ALA A 91 -5.11 -10.77 10.05
CA ALA A 91 -3.70 -10.54 10.34
C ALA A 91 -2.97 -9.93 9.14
N GLY A 92 -3.17 -10.47 7.94
CA GLY A 92 -2.59 -9.96 6.70
C GLY A 92 -3.04 -8.53 6.40
N HIS A 93 -4.33 -8.22 6.56
CA HIS A 93 -4.81 -6.85 6.42
C HIS A 93 -4.21 -5.91 7.47
N ALA A 94 -4.15 -6.32 8.74
CA ALA A 94 -3.54 -5.50 9.79
C ALA A 94 -2.08 -5.17 9.46
N PHE A 95 -1.30 -6.18 9.04
CA PHE A 95 0.06 -5.98 8.55
C PHE A 95 0.11 -5.00 7.38
N LEU A 96 -0.73 -5.18 6.35
CA LEU A 96 -0.75 -4.29 5.18
C LEU A 96 -1.13 -2.86 5.52
N TYR A 97 -2.03 -2.63 6.49
CA TYR A 97 -2.34 -1.28 6.99
C TYR A 97 -1.13 -0.63 7.66
N VAL A 98 -0.40 -1.36 8.49
CA VAL A 98 0.85 -0.87 9.09
C VAL A 98 1.89 -0.60 8.01
N PHE A 99 2.11 -1.57 7.13
CA PHE A 99 3.09 -1.48 6.04
C PHE A 99 2.83 -0.28 5.13
N MET A 100 1.61 -0.11 4.62
CA MET A 100 1.29 0.98 3.68
C MET A 100 1.36 2.35 4.34
N THR A 101 1.32 2.43 5.68
CA THR A 101 1.42 3.70 6.43
C THR A 101 2.87 4.01 6.79
N VAL A 102 3.57 3.04 7.39
CA VAL A 102 4.94 3.23 7.89
C VAL A 102 5.95 3.32 6.75
N MET A 103 5.76 2.59 5.64
CA MET A 103 6.65 2.68 4.49
C MET A 103 6.75 4.08 3.89
N PRO A 104 5.67 4.74 3.45
CA PRO A 104 5.77 6.09 2.93
C PRO A 104 6.21 7.10 4.01
N ALA A 105 5.76 6.96 5.25
CA ALA A 105 6.18 7.86 6.34
C ALA A 105 7.70 7.83 6.55
N THR A 106 8.30 6.63 6.58
CA THR A 106 9.76 6.48 6.70
C THR A 106 10.48 6.98 5.45
N GLY A 107 9.97 6.71 4.25
CA GLY A 107 10.57 7.21 3.00
C GLY A 107 10.56 8.75 2.91
N ILE A 108 9.47 9.38 3.34
CA ILE A 108 9.35 10.85 3.43
C ILE A 108 10.35 11.39 4.45
N ALA A 109 10.39 10.82 5.66
CA ALA A 109 11.31 11.25 6.70
C ALA A 109 12.78 11.14 6.25
N MET A 110 13.15 10.07 5.55
CA MET A 110 14.50 9.95 4.96
C MET A 110 14.84 11.08 3.98
N GLY A 111 13.88 11.46 3.12
CA GLY A 111 14.08 12.52 2.14
C GLY A 111 14.20 13.91 2.76
N LEU A 112 13.33 14.20 3.74
CA LEU A 112 13.32 15.47 4.47
C LEU A 112 14.54 15.63 5.36
N TYR A 113 14.75 14.71 6.32
CA TYR A 113 15.85 14.81 7.29
C TYR A 113 17.22 14.48 6.69
N GLY A 114 17.26 13.79 5.54
CA GLY A 114 18.50 13.52 4.82
C GLY A 114 18.94 14.63 3.86
N GLY A 115 18.17 15.72 3.73
CA GLY A 115 18.48 16.87 2.87
C GLY A 115 18.38 16.61 1.36
N LYS A 116 18.04 15.38 0.94
CA LYS A 116 17.95 14.99 -0.47
C LYS A 116 16.61 15.32 -1.12
N GLY A 117 15.64 15.77 -0.32
CA GLY A 117 14.31 16.11 -0.78
C GLY A 117 13.45 14.90 -1.14
N LEU A 118 12.29 15.19 -1.73
CA LEU A 118 11.26 14.23 -2.11
C LEU A 118 11.05 14.27 -3.63
N PRO A 119 11.70 13.38 -4.39
CA PRO A 119 11.46 13.23 -5.82
C PRO A 119 10.00 12.91 -6.13
N PHE A 120 9.44 13.59 -7.13
CA PHE A 120 8.05 13.46 -7.54
C PHE A 120 7.85 13.70 -9.04
N PHE A 121 7.96 12.62 -9.82
CA PHE A 121 7.70 12.48 -11.27
C PHE A 121 8.46 13.43 -12.21
N TRP A 122 8.25 14.73 -12.08
CA TRP A 122 8.89 15.80 -12.85
C TRP A 122 9.58 16.85 -11.96
N THR A 123 9.40 16.78 -10.64
CA THR A 123 9.98 17.72 -9.69
C THR A 123 10.65 17.00 -8.52
N THR A 124 11.29 17.77 -7.64
CA THR A 124 11.80 17.31 -6.34
C THR A 124 11.49 18.38 -5.31
N PHE A 125 10.69 18.04 -4.30
CA PHE A 125 10.45 18.95 -3.19
C PHE A 125 11.70 19.04 -2.31
N ALA A 126 12.04 20.24 -1.85
CA ALA A 126 13.21 20.45 -1.01
C ALA A 126 13.09 19.64 0.31
N GLY A 127 14.24 19.15 0.77
CA GLY A 127 14.37 18.61 2.12
C GLY A 127 14.54 19.72 3.16
N PHE A 128 14.78 19.35 4.41
CA PHE A 128 15.15 20.33 5.42
C PHE A 128 16.58 20.82 5.23
N GLU A 129 16.81 22.12 5.42
CA GLU A 129 18.14 22.72 5.41
C GLU A 129 18.99 22.16 6.56
N GLN A 130 18.40 22.10 7.76
CA GLN A 130 19.03 21.46 8.91
C GLN A 130 18.73 19.95 8.90
N THR A 131 19.68 19.18 8.37
CA THR A 131 19.56 17.72 8.30
C THR A 131 19.72 17.05 9.67
N ASN A 132 19.14 15.85 9.82
CA ASN A 132 19.34 14.98 10.97
C ASN A 132 19.71 13.56 10.51
N GLY A 133 21.01 13.26 10.50
CA GLY A 133 21.54 11.99 10.03
C GLY A 133 21.05 10.78 10.83
N THR A 134 20.78 10.94 12.12
CA THR A 134 20.25 9.86 12.99
C THR A 134 18.83 9.47 12.56
N ILE A 135 17.94 10.45 12.37
CA ILE A 135 16.58 10.18 11.90
C ILE A 135 16.61 9.57 10.50
N ALA A 136 17.41 10.14 9.59
CA ALA A 136 17.53 9.63 8.22
C ALA A 136 18.04 8.17 8.18
N LYS A 137 19.03 7.83 9.02
CA LYS A 137 19.57 6.47 9.12
C LYS A 137 18.54 5.49 9.73
N ASN A 138 17.89 5.87 10.83
CA ASN A 138 16.92 4.99 11.49
C ASN A 138 15.71 4.71 10.60
N THR A 139 15.17 5.75 9.96
CA THR A 139 14.06 5.62 9.02
C THR A 139 14.45 4.80 7.79
N PHE A 140 15.69 4.92 7.29
CA PHE A 140 16.20 4.03 6.24
C PHE A 140 16.24 2.56 6.66
N GLN A 141 16.70 2.24 7.87
CA GLN A 141 16.73 0.85 8.33
C GLN A 141 15.32 0.26 8.46
N ILE A 142 14.38 1.01 9.03
CA ILE A 142 12.98 0.59 9.14
C ILE A 142 12.39 0.40 7.74
N HIS A 143 12.59 1.36 6.83
CA HIS A 143 12.07 1.30 5.46
C HIS A 143 12.63 0.09 4.70
N LYS A 144 13.93 -0.16 4.80
CA LYS A 144 14.59 -1.31 4.19
C LYS A 144 14.02 -2.62 4.74
N GLN A 145 13.89 -2.74 6.06
CA GLN A 145 13.39 -3.95 6.72
C GLN A 145 11.93 -4.22 6.35
N LEU A 146 11.06 -3.21 6.43
CA LEU A 146 9.67 -3.34 6.02
C LEU A 146 9.55 -3.67 4.52
N GLY A 147 10.39 -3.08 3.68
CA GLY A 147 10.44 -3.37 2.25
C GLY A 147 10.70 -4.84 1.94
N VAL A 148 11.54 -5.53 2.73
CA VAL A 148 11.77 -6.98 2.59
C VAL A 148 10.48 -7.77 2.84
N TYR A 149 9.75 -7.46 3.90
CA TYR A 149 8.48 -8.14 4.18
C TYR A 149 7.41 -7.80 3.14
N GLY A 150 7.33 -6.54 2.71
CA GLY A 150 6.39 -6.08 1.69
C GLY A 150 6.54 -6.80 0.35
N LYS A 151 7.79 -7.11 -0.05
CA LYS A 151 8.10 -7.90 -1.25
C LYS A 151 7.37 -9.24 -1.29
N TYR A 152 7.15 -9.88 -0.14
CA TYR A 152 6.49 -11.19 -0.05
C TYR A 152 5.00 -11.07 0.30
N MET A 153 4.64 -10.17 1.22
CA MET A 153 3.27 -10.04 1.70
C MET A 153 2.30 -9.50 0.64
N ILE A 154 2.75 -8.62 -0.26
CA ILE A 154 1.92 -8.12 -1.35
C ILE A 154 1.53 -9.26 -2.31
N PRO A 155 2.48 -10.06 -2.85
CA PRO A 155 2.15 -11.25 -3.62
C PRO A 155 1.30 -12.28 -2.88
N VAL A 156 1.55 -12.53 -1.59
CA VAL A 156 0.74 -13.47 -0.79
C VAL A 156 -0.71 -12.98 -0.70
N HIS A 157 -0.93 -11.69 -0.45
CA HIS A 157 -2.28 -11.11 -0.41
C HIS A 157 -2.99 -11.21 -1.76
N ALA A 158 -2.32 -10.84 -2.85
CA ALA A 158 -2.88 -10.94 -4.20
C ALA A 158 -3.14 -12.41 -4.60
N GLY A 159 -2.21 -13.31 -4.28
CA GLY A 159 -2.32 -14.74 -4.53
C GLY A 159 -3.46 -15.40 -3.76
N ALA A 160 -3.68 -15.00 -2.51
CA ALA A 160 -4.85 -15.45 -1.73
C ALA A 160 -6.17 -15.02 -2.41
N ALA A 161 -6.25 -13.79 -2.93
CA ALA A 161 -7.41 -13.35 -3.70
C ALA A 161 -7.61 -14.18 -4.97
N VAL A 162 -6.54 -14.50 -5.70
CA VAL A 162 -6.62 -15.40 -6.87
C VAL A 162 -7.09 -16.79 -6.46
N MET A 163 -6.54 -17.37 -5.39
CA MET A 163 -6.94 -18.68 -4.85
C MET A 163 -8.44 -18.73 -4.54
N HIS A 164 -8.98 -17.71 -3.88
CA HIS A 164 -10.41 -17.60 -3.61
C HIS A 164 -11.23 -17.53 -4.91
N ALA A 165 -10.78 -16.77 -5.90
CA ALA A 165 -11.44 -16.70 -7.20
C ALA A 165 -11.44 -18.05 -7.95
N THR A 166 -10.33 -18.80 -7.90
CA THR A 166 -10.24 -20.14 -8.51
C THR A 166 -11.14 -21.17 -7.83
N ARG A 167 -11.58 -20.92 -6.58
CA ARG A 167 -12.57 -21.72 -5.86
C ARG A 167 -14.01 -21.30 -6.16
N GLY A 168 -14.23 -20.45 -7.17
CA GLY A 168 -15.54 -19.95 -7.56
C GLY A 168 -16.09 -18.85 -6.64
N GLN A 169 -15.29 -18.32 -5.71
CA GLN A 169 -15.74 -17.29 -4.78
C GLN A 169 -15.65 -15.91 -5.43
N ALA A 170 -16.66 -15.08 -5.20
CA ALA A 170 -16.79 -13.76 -5.82
C ALA A 170 -15.86 -12.67 -5.23
N ILE A 171 -14.63 -13.00 -4.83
CA ILE A 171 -13.72 -12.11 -4.08
C ILE A 171 -13.40 -10.80 -4.82
N PHE A 172 -13.09 -10.85 -6.12
CA PHE A 172 -12.79 -9.66 -6.92
C PHE A 172 -14.02 -8.77 -7.15
N ALA A 173 -15.20 -9.38 -7.25
CA ALA A 173 -16.45 -8.63 -7.39
C ALA A 173 -16.72 -7.71 -6.19
N ARG A 174 -16.23 -8.07 -4.99
CA ARG A 174 -16.38 -7.28 -3.76
C ARG A 174 -15.48 -6.05 -3.74
N MET A 175 -14.40 -6.06 -4.54
CA MET A 175 -13.41 -4.98 -4.62
C MET A 175 -13.46 -4.23 -5.96
N ASN A 176 -14.34 -4.60 -6.89
CA ASN A 176 -14.44 -3.96 -8.21
C ASN A 176 -15.06 -2.54 -8.08
N PRO A 177 -14.32 -1.45 -8.40
CA PRO A 177 -14.81 -0.08 -8.24
C PRO A 177 -15.85 0.34 -9.30
N PHE A 178 -16.05 -0.45 -10.36
CA PHE A 178 -16.98 -0.15 -11.45
C PHE A 178 -18.34 -0.81 -11.31
N ARG A 179 -18.54 -1.69 -10.32
CA ARG A 179 -19.84 -2.30 -10.05
C ARG A 179 -20.63 -1.45 -9.05
N ALA A 180 -21.90 -1.19 -9.31
CA ALA A 180 -22.78 -0.66 -8.27
C ALA A 180 -22.78 -1.62 -7.07
N ALA A 181 -22.70 -1.08 -5.85
CA ALA A 181 -22.97 -1.89 -4.66
C ALA A 181 -24.47 -2.21 -4.71
N ARG A 182 -24.82 -3.39 -5.23
CA ARG A 182 -26.19 -3.87 -5.10
C ARG A 182 -26.39 -4.20 -3.62
N GLY A 183 -27.37 -3.52 -3.01
CA GLY A 183 -27.81 -3.74 -1.64
C GLY A 183 -28.36 -5.14 -1.45
#